data_AF-A0A7R9AAR3-F1
#
_entry.id   AF-A0A7R9AAR3-F1
#
_cell.length_a   1.000
_cell.length_b   1.000
_cell.length_c   1.000
_cell.angle_alpha   90.00
_cell.angle_beta   90.00
_cell.angle_gamma   90.00
#
_symmetry.space_group_name_H-M   'P 1'
#
loop_
_entity.id
_entity.type
_entity.pdbx_description
1 polymer ?
#
loop_
_entity_poly.entity_id
_entity_poly.type
_entity_poly.pdbx_seq_one_letter_code
_entity_poly.pdbx_strand_id
1 'polypeptide(L)'
;MEKLHALSLLCLLTSSLPKTSGQFPCPDPEDISPCTCSYDEGRMEITADCSAATPDEIFSAFNDATWFSKLTKLNVWSNEAVTVLQKGIFGDISFQYMNVYDAPNLVAIRPSALLPSRDRLVDASFGFGRLRDFPWHIL
;
A
#
# COMPACT_ATOMS: atom_id res chain seq x y z
N MET A 1 -43.57 49.65 12.86
CA MET A 1 -43.95 48.44 12.11
C MET A 1 -42.67 47.80 11.65
N GLU A 2 -42.24 46.79 12.40
CA GLU A 2 -40.92 46.18 12.34
C GLU A 2 -40.80 45.21 11.17
N LYS A 3 -39.66 45.27 10.47
CA LYS A 3 -39.34 44.35 9.37
C LYS A 3 -38.80 43.04 9.93
N LEU A 4 -39.48 41.95 9.59
CA LEU A 4 -39.03 40.57 9.74
C LEU A 4 -37.63 40.38 9.13
N HIS A 5 -36.68 39.83 9.89
CA HIS A 5 -35.53 39.11 9.35
C HIS A 5 -35.62 37.66 9.83
N ALA A 6 -36.07 36.79 8.93
CA ALA A 6 -36.00 35.34 9.11
C ALA A 6 -34.54 34.90 8.90
N LEU A 7 -33.84 34.59 9.99
CA LEU A 7 -32.55 33.89 9.95
C LEU A 7 -32.82 32.42 9.63
N SER A 8 -32.71 32.08 8.35
CA SER A 8 -32.67 30.70 7.87
C SER A 8 -31.37 30.06 8.33
N LEU A 9 -31.42 29.27 9.40
CA LEU A 9 -30.37 28.33 9.76
C LEU A 9 -30.37 27.21 8.70
N LEU A 10 -29.52 27.35 7.69
CA LEU A 10 -29.20 26.26 6.78
C LEU A 10 -28.24 25.31 7.54
N CYS A 11 -28.81 24.29 8.18
CA CYS A 11 -28.03 23.13 8.64
C CYS A 11 -27.36 22.48 7.43
N LEU A 12 -26.07 22.73 7.25
CA LEU A 12 -25.22 21.97 6.35
C LEU A 12 -25.13 20.55 6.89
N LEU A 13 -26.05 19.70 6.46
CA LEU A 13 -25.92 18.25 6.55
C LEU A 13 -24.79 17.87 5.61
N THR A 14 -23.55 17.88 6.11
CA THR A 14 -22.45 17.13 5.49
C THR A 14 -22.79 15.67 5.67
N SER A 15 -23.53 15.10 4.71
CA SER A 15 -23.69 13.67 4.60
C SER A 15 -22.32 13.09 4.28
N SER A 16 -21.55 12.72 5.30
CA SER A 16 -20.46 11.77 5.15
C SER A 16 -21.09 10.53 4.51
N LEU A 17 -20.74 10.25 3.25
CA LEU A 17 -21.14 8.98 2.64
C LEU A 17 -20.69 7.86 3.59
N PRO A 18 -21.52 6.83 3.81
CA PRO A 18 -21.10 5.67 4.58
C PRO A 18 -19.84 5.11 3.91
N LYS A 19 -18.73 5.17 4.65
CA LYS A 19 -17.45 4.59 4.25
C LYS A 19 -17.74 3.14 3.88
N THR A 20 -17.57 2.78 2.61
CA THR A 20 -17.70 1.38 2.20
C THR A 20 -16.61 0.61 2.92
N SER A 21 -16.98 -0.08 4.00
CA SER A 21 -16.05 -0.89 4.77
C SER A 21 -15.43 -1.93 3.84
N GLY A 22 -14.10 -1.93 3.72
CA GLY A 22 -13.35 -2.91 2.99
C GLY A 22 -13.78 -4.32 3.37
N GLN A 23 -13.82 -5.21 2.38
CA GLN A 23 -14.12 -6.61 2.65
C GLN A 23 -12.90 -7.22 3.34
N PHE A 24 -13.04 -7.49 4.64
CA PHE A 24 -12.03 -8.20 5.40
C PHE A 24 -11.58 -9.45 4.60
N PRO A 25 -10.28 -9.65 4.39
CA PRO A 25 -9.16 -9.09 5.14
C PRO A 25 -8.50 -7.82 4.55
N CYS A 26 -9.05 -7.25 3.48
CA CYS A 26 -8.56 -6.01 2.89
C CYS A 26 -9.12 -4.77 3.60
N PRO A 27 -8.37 -3.66 3.65
CA PRO A 27 -8.84 -2.39 4.19
C PRO A 27 -9.87 -1.71 3.29
N ASP A 28 -10.41 -0.60 3.76
CA ASP A 28 -11.18 0.31 2.91
C ASP A 28 -10.29 0.74 1.72
N PRO A 29 -10.81 0.75 0.47
CA PRO A 29 -10.02 1.14 -0.69
C PRO A 29 -9.39 2.53 -0.59
N GLU A 30 -10.05 3.46 0.10
CA GLU A 30 -9.56 4.83 0.33
C GLU A 30 -8.32 4.86 1.23
N ASP A 31 -8.19 3.92 2.16
CA ASP A 31 -7.08 3.89 3.13
C ASP A 31 -5.80 3.30 2.53
N ILE A 32 -5.89 2.61 1.40
CA ILE A 32 -4.76 1.96 0.71
C ILE A 32 -4.46 2.60 -0.67
N SER A 33 -5.37 3.42 -1.19
CA SER A 33 -5.22 4.09 -2.49
C SER A 33 -3.93 4.92 -2.59
N PRO A 34 -3.22 4.91 -3.74
CA PRO A 34 -3.54 4.25 -5.00
C PRO A 34 -3.14 2.76 -5.07
N CYS A 35 -2.57 2.21 -4.00
CA CYS A 35 -2.42 0.76 -3.93
C CYS A 35 -3.79 0.08 -3.83
N THR A 36 -3.87 -1.18 -4.23
CA THR A 36 -5.08 -1.99 -4.12
C THR A 36 -4.82 -3.24 -3.29
N CYS A 37 -5.87 -3.77 -2.67
CA CYS A 37 -5.81 -5.04 -1.96
C CYS A 37 -6.79 -6.02 -2.57
N SER A 38 -6.36 -7.26 -2.73
CA SER A 38 -7.21 -8.37 -3.16
C SER A 38 -7.01 -9.58 -2.25
N TYR A 39 -8.08 -10.36 -2.07
CA TYR A 39 -8.06 -11.62 -1.34
C TYR A 39 -8.49 -12.75 -2.26
N ASP A 40 -7.60 -13.72 -2.47
CA ASP A 40 -7.90 -14.98 -3.15
C ASP A 40 -8.25 -16.02 -2.08
N GLU A 41 -9.53 -16.33 -1.93
CA GLU A 41 -10.01 -17.33 -0.96
C GLU A 41 -9.50 -18.74 -1.28
N GLY A 42 -9.36 -19.09 -2.56
CA GLY A 42 -8.91 -20.42 -2.99
C GLY A 42 -7.46 -20.71 -2.63
N ARG A 43 -6.64 -19.66 -2.50
CA ARG A 43 -5.23 -19.76 -2.08
C ARG A 43 -4.99 -19.19 -0.68
N MET A 44 -6.00 -18.60 -0.05
CA MET A 44 -5.89 -17.81 1.17
C MET A 44 -4.80 -16.74 1.08
N GLU A 45 -4.68 -16.08 -0.08
CA GLU A 45 -3.64 -15.09 -0.34
C GLU A 45 -4.21 -13.67 -0.27
N ILE A 46 -3.57 -12.82 0.53
CA ILE A 46 -3.83 -11.37 0.50
C ILE A 46 -2.71 -10.73 -0.32
N THR A 47 -3.08 -9.98 -1.35
CA THR A 47 -2.15 -9.32 -2.26
C THR A 47 -2.37 -7.82 -2.21
N ALA A 48 -1.32 -7.07 -1.91
CA ALA A 48 -1.26 -5.63 -2.09
C ALA A 48 -0.56 -5.33 -3.42
N ASP A 49 -1.21 -4.54 -4.28
CA ASP A 49 -0.65 -4.09 -5.54
C ASP A 49 -0.46 -2.58 -5.51
N CYS A 50 0.81 -2.15 -5.60
CA CYS A 50 1.25 -0.76 -5.55
C CYS A 50 1.85 -0.28 -6.88
N SER A 51 1.44 -0.90 -7.99
CA SER A 51 1.95 -0.59 -9.33
C SER A 51 1.78 0.88 -9.72
N ALA A 52 0.67 1.50 -9.31
CA ALA A 52 0.36 2.90 -9.61
C ALA A 52 0.89 3.91 -8.56
N ALA A 53 1.55 3.44 -7.50
CA ALA A 53 1.90 4.27 -6.35
C ALA A 53 3.30 4.88 -6.47
N THR A 54 3.43 6.11 -6.01
CA THR A 54 4.70 6.76 -5.69
C THR A 54 5.27 6.22 -4.36
N PRO A 55 6.56 6.44 -4.06
CA PRO A 55 7.14 6.03 -2.77
C PRO A 55 6.40 6.57 -1.54
N ASP A 56 5.94 7.82 -1.58
CA ASP A 56 5.23 8.45 -0.46
C ASP A 56 3.82 7.87 -0.28
N GLU A 57 3.18 7.50 -1.38
CA GLU A 57 1.89 6.81 -1.38
C GLU A 57 2.00 5.37 -0.87
N ILE A 58 3.06 4.65 -1.25
CA ILE A 58 3.38 3.33 -0.67
C ILE A 58 3.54 3.47 0.84
N PHE A 59 4.35 4.43 1.30
CA PHE A 59 4.53 4.68 2.72
C PHE A 59 3.21 4.95 3.43
N SER A 60 2.39 5.84 2.87
CA SER A 60 1.09 6.20 3.45
C SER A 60 0.14 5.00 3.54
N ALA A 61 0.09 4.17 2.49
CA ALA A 61 -0.76 2.98 2.43
C ALA A 61 -0.39 1.90 3.47
N PHE A 62 0.87 1.87 3.93
CA PHE A 62 1.38 0.84 4.83
C PHE A 62 1.68 1.33 6.26
N ASN A 63 1.88 2.63 6.49
CA ASN A 63 2.29 3.14 7.80
C ASN A 63 1.19 3.05 8.87
N ASP A 64 -0.07 3.27 8.49
CA ASP A 64 -1.22 3.26 9.43
C ASP A 64 -2.11 2.01 9.23
N ALA A 65 -1.60 1.01 8.51
CA ALA A 65 -2.34 -0.16 8.09
C ALA A 65 -2.55 -1.15 9.25
N THR A 66 -3.76 -1.18 9.82
CA THR A 66 -4.18 -2.20 10.82
C THR A 66 -4.58 -3.54 10.20
N TRP A 67 -4.59 -3.65 8.86
CA TRP A 67 -4.97 -4.83 8.08
C TRP A 67 -3.81 -5.83 7.82
N PHE A 68 -2.75 -5.74 8.64
CA PHE A 68 -1.40 -6.21 8.37
C PHE A 68 -1.12 -7.70 8.57
N SER A 69 -1.83 -8.39 9.46
CA SER A 69 -1.32 -9.67 10.01
C SER A 69 -1.12 -10.80 8.97
N LYS A 70 -1.72 -10.68 7.79
CA LYS A 70 -1.81 -11.75 6.79
C LYS A 70 -1.41 -11.33 5.37
N LEU A 71 -0.76 -10.17 5.16
CA LEU A 71 -0.31 -9.82 3.80
C LEU A 71 0.61 -10.94 3.28
N THR A 72 0.22 -11.54 2.16
CA THR A 72 0.95 -12.64 1.54
C THR A 72 1.90 -12.09 0.49
N LYS A 73 1.40 -11.23 -0.40
CA LYS A 73 2.15 -10.75 -1.56
C LYS A 73 2.14 -9.23 -1.66
N LEU A 74 3.30 -8.67 -1.97
CA LEU A 74 3.44 -7.29 -2.44
C LEU A 74 3.82 -7.30 -3.92
N ASN A 75 3.07 -6.55 -4.70
CA ASN A 75 3.22 -6.42 -6.13
C ASN A 75 3.55 -4.97 -6.52
N VAL A 76 4.58 -4.78 -7.33
CA VAL A 76 4.94 -3.50 -7.96
C VAL A 76 5.26 -3.77 -9.43
N TRP A 77 4.28 -3.56 -10.31
CA TRP A 77 4.38 -3.79 -11.75
C TRP A 77 4.44 -2.47 -12.52
N SER A 78 5.19 -2.42 -13.61
CA SER A 78 5.19 -1.28 -14.55
C SER A 78 5.34 0.09 -13.86
N ASN A 79 6.06 0.13 -12.74
CA ASN A 79 6.14 1.30 -11.88
C ASN A 79 7.35 2.15 -12.25
N GLU A 80 7.08 3.34 -12.79
CA GLU A 80 8.12 4.30 -13.18
C GLU A 80 8.44 5.33 -12.08
N ALA A 81 7.60 5.44 -11.05
CA ALA A 81 7.76 6.45 -10.00
C ALA A 81 8.80 6.04 -8.94
N VAL A 82 8.90 4.75 -8.65
CA VAL A 82 9.77 4.23 -7.58
C VAL A 82 11.19 4.07 -8.10
N THR A 83 12.12 4.80 -7.49
CA THR A 83 13.55 4.70 -7.77
C THR A 83 14.33 3.92 -6.72
N VAL A 84 13.96 4.08 -5.45
CA VAL A 84 14.57 3.40 -4.30
C VAL A 84 13.49 3.01 -3.30
N LEU A 85 13.50 1.76 -2.87
CA LEU A 85 12.71 1.33 -1.71
C LEU A 85 13.56 1.52 -0.45
N GLN A 86 13.20 2.54 0.33
CA GLN A 86 13.96 3.02 1.49
C GLN A 86 13.49 2.39 2.82
N LYS A 87 14.25 2.63 3.89
CA LYS A 87 13.90 2.16 5.23
C LYS A 87 12.49 2.61 5.61
N GLY A 88 11.69 1.70 6.15
CA GLY A 88 10.37 2.01 6.69
C GLY A 88 9.31 2.32 5.64
N ILE A 89 9.60 2.15 4.35
CA ILE A 89 8.61 2.41 3.27
C ILE A 89 7.37 1.51 3.39
N PHE A 90 7.48 0.36 4.06
CA PHE A 90 6.38 -0.54 4.34
C PHE A 90 5.89 -0.45 5.80
N GLY A 91 6.32 0.56 6.56
CA GLY A 91 6.03 0.63 8.00
C GLY A 91 6.44 -0.65 8.72
N ASP A 92 5.51 -1.19 9.52
CA ASP A 92 5.66 -2.48 10.22
C ASP A 92 5.07 -3.66 9.43
N ILE A 93 4.65 -3.46 8.18
CA ILE A 93 4.00 -4.49 7.36
C ILE A 93 5.03 -5.51 6.89
N SER A 94 4.73 -6.79 7.16
CA SER A 94 5.48 -7.94 6.69
C SER A 94 4.73 -8.69 5.59
N PHE A 95 5.43 -9.22 4.59
CA PHE A 95 4.87 -10.06 3.52
C PHE A 95 5.76 -11.28 3.24
N GLN A 96 5.18 -12.29 2.60
CA GLN A 96 5.91 -13.53 2.25
C GLN A 96 6.53 -13.47 0.87
N TYR A 97 5.93 -12.74 -0.06
CA TYR A 97 6.40 -12.64 -1.43
C TYR A 97 6.46 -11.19 -1.87
N MET A 98 7.53 -10.85 -2.56
CA MET A 98 7.66 -9.57 -3.24
C MET A 98 7.87 -9.79 -4.73
N ASN A 99 7.01 -9.20 -5.54
CA ASN A 99 7.12 -9.24 -6.99
C ASN A 99 7.32 -7.83 -7.50
N VAL A 100 8.48 -7.59 -8.14
CA VAL A 100 8.73 -6.33 -8.81
C VAL A 100 9.12 -6.60 -10.26
N TYR A 101 8.27 -6.19 -11.18
CA TYR A 101 8.45 -6.45 -12.59
C TYR A 101 8.21 -5.18 -13.39
N ASP A 102 9.01 -4.98 -14.43
CA ASP A 102 8.88 -3.83 -15.34
C ASP A 102 8.95 -2.49 -14.57
N ALA A 103 9.85 -2.41 -13.58
CA ALA A 103 10.11 -1.17 -12.83
C ALA A 103 11.44 -0.56 -13.32
N PRO A 104 11.45 0.18 -14.45
CA PRO A 104 12.70 0.58 -15.12
C PRO A 104 13.52 1.58 -14.32
N ASN A 105 12.90 2.32 -13.41
CA ASN A 105 13.53 3.35 -12.61
C ASN A 105 13.99 2.85 -11.23
N LEU A 106 13.54 1.68 -10.80
CA LEU A 106 13.97 1.08 -9.53
C LEU A 106 15.43 0.60 -9.65
N VAL A 107 16.32 1.25 -8.91
CA VAL A 107 17.76 0.95 -8.92
C VAL A 107 18.24 0.27 -7.64
N ALA A 108 17.52 0.42 -6.53
CA ALA A 108 17.92 -0.13 -5.25
C ALA A 108 16.73 -0.48 -4.35
N ILE A 109 16.85 -1.61 -3.65
CA ILE A 109 16.05 -1.94 -2.48
C ILE A 109 16.99 -1.95 -1.28
N ARG A 110 16.78 -1.06 -0.33
CA ARG A 110 17.68 -0.99 0.84
C ARG A 110 17.41 -2.20 1.75
N PRO A 111 18.46 -2.83 2.31
CA PRO A 111 18.38 -3.80 3.40
C PRO A 111 17.26 -3.52 4.42
N SER A 112 17.23 -2.28 4.89
CA SER A 112 16.33 -1.81 5.92
C SER A 112 14.88 -1.66 5.50
N ALA A 113 14.57 -1.72 4.20
CA ALA A 113 13.20 -1.69 3.69
C ALA A 113 12.49 -3.03 3.96
N LEU A 114 13.21 -4.14 3.92
CA LEU A 114 12.65 -5.49 4.07
C LEU A 114 12.75 -6.06 5.49
N LEU A 115 13.28 -5.29 6.45
CA LEU A 115 13.44 -5.76 7.84
C LEU A 115 12.14 -6.27 8.48
N PRO A 116 10.97 -5.62 8.31
CA PRO A 116 9.72 -6.16 8.85
C PRO A 116 9.34 -7.53 8.28
N SER A 117 9.75 -7.81 7.04
CA SER A 117 9.52 -9.08 6.36
C SER A 117 10.62 -10.12 6.59
N ARG A 118 11.73 -9.80 7.29
CA ARG A 118 12.92 -10.68 7.38
C ARG A 118 12.59 -12.14 7.71
N ASP A 119 11.74 -12.37 8.71
CA ASP A 119 11.46 -13.72 9.21
C ASP A 119 10.27 -14.39 8.47
N ARG A 120 9.66 -13.69 7.50
CA ARG A 120 8.48 -14.14 6.73
C ARG A 120 8.70 -14.17 5.23
N LEU A 121 9.69 -13.46 4.70
CA LEU A 121 9.97 -13.33 3.28
C LEU A 121 10.50 -14.67 2.76
N VAL A 122 9.70 -15.32 1.92
CA VAL A 122 9.99 -16.62 1.32
C VAL A 122 10.69 -16.44 -0.02
N ASP A 123 10.22 -15.50 -0.83
CA ASP A 123 10.80 -15.19 -2.13
C ASP A 123 10.64 -13.72 -2.52
N ALA A 124 11.60 -13.21 -3.27
CA ALA A 124 11.59 -11.89 -3.84
C ALA A 124 12.00 -11.98 -5.31
N SER A 125 11.03 -11.82 -6.20
CA SER A 125 11.15 -12.01 -7.64
C SER A 125 11.25 -10.67 -8.36
N PHE A 126 12.28 -10.53 -9.20
CA PHE A 126 12.61 -9.30 -9.93
C PHE A 126 12.74 -9.57 -11.43
N GLY A 127 12.10 -8.76 -12.27
CA GLY A 127 12.23 -8.87 -13.72
C GLY A 127 12.12 -7.55 -14.46
N PHE A 128 12.78 -7.46 -15.62
CA PHE A 128 12.66 -6.33 -16.55
C PHE A 128 12.93 -4.95 -15.91
N GLY A 129 13.94 -4.85 -15.04
CA GLY A 129 14.28 -3.63 -14.31
C GLY A 129 15.76 -3.26 -14.37
N ARG A 130 16.13 -2.20 -13.64
CA ARG A 130 17.51 -1.74 -13.49
C ARG A 130 18.04 -1.91 -12.07
N LEU A 131 17.49 -2.87 -11.32
CA LEU A 131 17.86 -3.13 -9.94
C LEU A 131 19.34 -3.54 -9.86
N ARG A 132 20.15 -2.73 -9.17
CA ARG A 132 21.58 -2.96 -8.97
C ARG A 132 21.88 -3.43 -7.56
N ASP A 133 21.17 -2.84 -6.59
CA ASP A 133 21.38 -3.10 -5.17
C ASP A 133 20.17 -3.84 -4.59
N PHE A 134 20.37 -5.09 -4.20
CA PHE A 134 19.37 -5.91 -3.51
C PHE A 134 19.99 -6.63 -2.30
N PRO A 135 19.29 -6.71 -1.15
CA PRO A 135 19.86 -7.24 0.07
C PRO A 135 19.75 -8.77 0.17
N TRP A 136 20.50 -9.50 -0.67
CA TRP A 136 20.49 -10.98 -0.72
C TRP A 136 20.76 -11.66 0.63
N HIS A 137 21.45 -11.00 1.55
CA HIS A 137 21.82 -11.54 2.86
C HIS A 137 20.74 -11.45 3.93
N ILE A 138 19.56 -10.91 3.58
CA ILE A 138 18.40 -10.77 4.49
C ILE A 138 17.31 -11.79 4.12
N LEU A 139 17.53 -12.56 3.05
CA LEU A 139 16.74 -13.73 2.66
C LEU A 139 17.35 -15.00 3.25
#